data_AF-A0A183DG45-F1
#
_entry.id   AF-A0A183DG45-F1
#
_cell.length_a   1.000
_cell.length_b   1.000
_cell.length_c   1.000
_cell.angle_alpha   90.00
_cell.angle_beta   90.00
_cell.angle_gamma   90.00
#
_symmetry.space_group_name_H-M   'P 1'
#
loop_
_entity.id
_entity.type
_entity.pdbx_description
1 polymer ?
#
loop_
_entity_poly.entity_id
_entity_poly.type
_entity_poly.pdbx_seq_one_letter_code
_entity_poly.pdbx_strand_id
1 'polypeptide(L)'
;MKQFEESVQYNEGRYSVKWPCKSESNALTDNYVLSLGKLKPTARRLKLDPELFKTYDETFKEQLEKGIIETCDGKVDGPVYYMPVITVIIP
;
A
#
# COMPACT_ATOMS: atom_id res chain seq x y z
N MET A 1 1.72 -11.52 -23.62
CA MET A 1 0.79 -11.02 -24.64
C MET A 1 -0.28 -12.04 -25.02
N LYS A 2 0.04 -13.28 -25.43
CA LYS A 2 -0.97 -14.30 -25.82
C LYS A 2 -2.15 -14.45 -24.85
N GLN A 3 -1.89 -14.57 -23.55
CA GLN A 3 -2.92 -14.71 -22.52
C GLN A 3 -3.88 -13.52 -22.41
N PHE A 4 -3.44 -12.32 -22.77
CA PHE A 4 -4.27 -11.12 -22.77
C PHE A 4 -5.25 -11.17 -23.94
N GLU A 5 -4.74 -11.35 -25.15
CA GLU A 5 -5.52 -11.41 -26.40
C GLU A 5 -6.55 -12.54 -26.38
N GLU A 6 -6.17 -13.72 -25.90
CA GLU A 6 -7.05 -14.89 -25.77
C GLU A 6 -8.15 -14.72 -24.70
N SER A 7 -7.97 -13.78 -23.77
CA SER A 7 -8.90 -13.56 -22.66
C SER A 7 -9.90 -12.43 -22.89
N VAL A 8 -9.81 -11.72 -24.02
CA VAL A 8 -10.73 -10.65 -24.38
C VAL A 8 -12.10 -11.25 -24.67
N GLN A 9 -13.09 -10.81 -23.91
CA GLN A 9 -14.50 -11.14 -24.13
C GLN A 9 -15.30 -9.85 -24.24
N TYR A 10 -16.28 -9.83 -25.15
CA TYR A 10 -17.19 -8.72 -25.33
C TYR A 10 -18.60 -9.15 -24.93
N ASN A 11 -19.14 -8.56 -23.87
CA ASN A 11 -20.48 -8.84 -23.36
C ASN A 11 -21.21 -7.52 -23.13
N GLU A 12 -22.41 -7.38 -23.72
CA GLU A 12 -23.35 -6.26 -23.49
C GLU A 12 -22.70 -4.86 -23.55
N GLY A 13 -21.86 -4.60 -24.56
CA GLY A 13 -21.23 -3.28 -24.72
C GLY A 13 -19.91 -3.11 -23.99
N ARG A 14 -19.45 -4.09 -23.20
CA ARG A 14 -18.21 -4.00 -22.41
C ARG A 14 -17.21 -5.08 -22.81
N TYR A 15 -15.95 -4.65 -22.97
CA TYR A 15 -14.82 -5.58 -23.04
C TYR A 15 -14.37 -5.96 -21.63
N SER A 16 -14.23 -7.25 -21.39
CA SER A 16 -13.61 -7.82 -20.18
C SER A 16 -12.40 -8.64 -20.59
N VAL A 17 -11.31 -8.56 -19.82
CA VAL A 17 -10.11 -9.38 -19.99
C VAL A 17 -9.82 -10.10 -18.70
N LYS A 18 -9.15 -11.27 -18.78
CA LYS A 18 -8.63 -11.89 -17.57
C LYS A 18 -7.52 -11.00 -17.01
N TRP A 19 -7.52 -10.89 -15.69
CA TRP A 19 -6.48 -10.15 -14.99
C TRP A 19 -5.11 -10.77 -15.30
N PRO A 20 -4.14 -10.01 -15.84
CA PRO A 20 -2.87 -10.54 -16.33
C PRO A 20 -1.88 -10.91 -15.21
N CYS A 21 -2.35 -11.17 -13.98
CA CYS A 21 -1.47 -11.66 -12.93
C CYS A 21 -1.30 -13.17 -13.01
N LYS A 22 -0.09 -13.61 -12.64
CA LYS A 22 0.29 -15.02 -12.53
C LYS A 22 -0.67 -15.73 -11.56
N SER A 23 -1.12 -16.93 -11.94
CA SER A 23 -1.95 -17.81 -11.11
C SER A 23 -1.26 -18.24 -9.82
N GLU A 24 0.07 -18.11 -9.77
CA GLU A 24 0.85 -18.27 -8.56
C GLU A 24 0.65 -17.04 -7.69
N SER A 25 -0.34 -17.14 -6.79
CA SER A 25 -0.31 -16.46 -5.50
C SER A 25 0.95 -16.91 -4.77
N ASN A 26 2.12 -16.38 -5.12
CA ASN A 26 3.26 -16.42 -4.22
C ASN A 26 2.75 -15.78 -2.93
N ALA A 27 2.64 -16.57 -1.86
CA ALA A 27 2.24 -16.06 -0.57
C ALA A 27 3.12 -14.84 -0.28
N LEU A 28 2.49 -13.68 -0.12
CA LEU A 28 3.19 -12.45 0.25
C LEU A 28 4.03 -12.78 1.47
N THR A 29 5.35 -12.67 1.35
CA THR A 29 6.24 -12.92 2.47
C THR A 29 6.00 -11.86 3.52
N ASP A 30 5.97 -12.28 4.79
CA ASP A 30 5.83 -11.35 5.90
C ASP A 30 7.03 -10.39 5.91
N ASN A 31 6.74 -9.11 5.65
CA ASN A 31 7.73 -8.05 5.59
C ASN A 31 7.77 -7.19 6.87
N TYR A 32 7.09 -7.60 7.93
CA TYR A 32 6.95 -6.84 9.17
C TYR A 32 8.30 -6.39 9.72
N VAL A 33 9.26 -7.30 9.84
CA VAL A 33 10.60 -7.00 10.39
C VAL A 33 11.31 -5.92 9.57
N LEU A 34 11.21 -5.99 8.25
CA LEU A 34 11.83 -5.02 7.35
C LEU A 34 11.15 -3.65 7.44
N SER A 35 9.81 -3.63 7.43
CA SER A 35 9.02 -2.40 7.52
C SER A 35 9.20 -1.72 8.88
N LEU A 36 9.25 -2.49 9.97
CA LEU A 36 9.57 -1.97 11.31
C LEU A 36 10.99 -1.42 11.39
N GLY A 37 11.96 -2.10 10.78
CA GLY A 37 13.35 -1.63 10.68
C GLY A 37 13.46 -0.27 10.01
N LYS A 38 12.67 -0.03 8.95
CA LYS A 38 12.60 1.27 8.25
C LYS A 38 11.81 2.32 9.03
N LEU A 39 10.76 1.93 9.74
CA LEU A 39 9.92 2.86 10.52
C LEU A 39 10.70 3.50 11.69
N LYS A 40 11.56 2.72 12.36
CA LYS A 40 12.31 3.19 13.55
C LYS A 40 13.14 4.46 13.28
N PRO A 41 14.03 4.52 12.26
CA PRO A 41 14.75 5.74 11.91
C PRO A 41 13.84 6.91 11.52
N THR A 42 12.79 6.65 10.73
CA THR A 42 11.83 7.68 10.32
C THR A 42 11.16 8.32 11.54
N ALA A 43 10.68 7.50 12.48
CA ALA A 43 10.08 7.98 13.72
C ALA A 43 11.06 8.80 14.58
N ARG A 44 12.35 8.41 14.62
CA ARG A 44 13.39 9.22 15.30
C ARG A 44 13.60 10.57 14.64
N ARG A 45 13.66 10.62 13.31
CA ARG A 45 13.81 11.88 12.56
C ARG A 45 12.61 12.80 12.77
N LEU A 46 11.40 12.26 12.70
CA LEU A 46 10.17 13.03 12.93
C LEU A 46 10.13 13.64 14.33
N LYS A 47 10.61 12.93 15.36
CA LYS A 47 10.69 13.48 16.73
C LYS A 47 11.66 14.66 16.85
N LEU A 48 12.66 14.76 15.99
CA LEU A 48 13.66 15.82 16.01
C LEU A 48 13.25 17.04 15.19
N ASP A 49 12.23 16.90 14.34
CA ASP A 49 11.74 17.94 13.43
C ASP A 49 10.22 18.15 13.62
N PRO A 50 9.81 19.08 14.50
CA PRO A 50 8.41 19.33 14.80
C PRO A 50 7.58 19.78 13.59
N GLU A 51 8.16 20.54 12.67
CA GLU A 51 7.48 21.02 11.47
C GLU A 51 7.19 19.85 10.53
N LEU A 52 8.19 18.99 10.30
CA LEU A 52 7.99 17.78 9.49
C LEU A 52 6.98 16.83 10.14
N PHE A 53 7.00 16.70 11.47
CA PHE A 53 6.03 15.87 12.19
C PHE A 53 4.60 16.38 12.02
N LYS A 54 4.39 17.70 12.06
CA LYS A 54 3.08 18.31 11.86
C LYS A 54 2.53 18.02 10.46
N THR A 55 3.34 18.20 9.41
CA THR A 55 2.94 17.89 8.03
C THR A 55 2.55 16.42 7.85
N TYR A 56 3.28 15.51 8.52
CA TYR A 56 2.93 14.09 8.53
C TYR A 56 1.56 13.84 9.15
N ASP A 57 1.32 14.37 10.34
CA ASP A 57 0.06 14.22 11.07
C ASP A 57 -1.14 14.78 10.27
N GLU A 58 -0.96 15.95 9.64
CA GLU A 58 -1.97 16.54 8.75
C GLU A 58 -2.27 15.64 7.55
N THR A 59 -1.24 15.06 6.92
CA THR A 59 -1.41 14.15 5.79
C THR A 59 -2.16 12.88 6.20
N PHE A 60 -1.84 12.29 7.36
CA PHE A 60 -2.55 11.10 7.86
C PHE A 60 -4.01 11.42 8.16
N LYS A 61 -4.30 12.58 8.75
CA LYS A 61 -5.68 13.02 9.02
C LYS A 61 -6.46 13.22 7.73
N GLU A 62 -5.89 13.87 6.73
CA GLU A 62 -6.53 14.08 5.42
C GLU A 62 -6.81 12.74 4.72
N GLN A 63 -5.86 11.80 4.74
CA GLN A 63 -6.07 10.48 4.15
C GLN A 63 -7.13 9.67 4.89
N LEU A 64 -7.20 9.79 6.21
CA LEU A 64 -8.23 9.16 7.03
C LEU A 64 -9.61 9.75 6.71
N GLU A 65 -9.71 11.08 6.60
CA GLU A 65 -10.96 11.77 6.22
C GLU A 65 -11.43 11.38 4.81
N LYS A 66 -10.50 11.23 3.87
CA LYS A 66 -10.80 10.76 2.50
C LYS A 66 -11.10 9.26 2.41
N GLY A 67 -10.96 8.50 3.49
CA GLY A 67 -11.14 7.05 3.50
C GLY A 67 -10.07 6.28 2.70
N ILE A 68 -8.90 6.88 2.49
CA ILE A 68 -7.75 6.23 1.83
C ILE A 68 -7.08 5.25 2.79
N ILE A 69 -7.05 5.60 4.07
CA ILE A 69 -6.52 4.76 5.14
C ILE A 69 -7.59 4.57 6.22
N GLU A 70 -7.44 3.50 7.00
CA GLU A 70 -8.28 3.18 8.14
C GLU A 70 -7.42 2.74 9.33
N THR A 71 -7.97 2.84 10.54
CA THR A 71 -7.33 2.31 11.75
C THR A 71 -7.58 0.81 11.85
N CYS A 72 -6.52 0.02 12.03
CA CYS A 72 -6.60 -1.43 12.21
C CYS A 72 -6.20 -1.84 13.63
N ASP A 73 -6.83 -2.87 14.17
CA ASP A 73 -6.53 -3.45 15.49
C ASP A 73 -5.39 -4.47 15.45
N GLY A 74 -4.75 -4.64 14.29
CA GLY A 74 -3.67 -5.59 14.04
C GLY A 74 -4.15 -7.03 13.82
N LYS A 75 -5.45 -7.28 13.79
CA LYS A 75 -6.02 -8.60 13.46
C LYS A 75 -6.56 -8.56 12.04
N VAL A 76 -5.73 -8.98 11.09
CA VAL A 76 -6.10 -9.06 9.69
C VAL A 76 -6.20 -10.53 9.32
N ASP A 77 -7.34 -10.93 8.77
CA ASP A 77 -7.53 -12.26 8.20
C ASP A 77 -6.88 -12.31 6.81
N GLY A 78 -5.75 -13.03 6.71
CA GLY A 78 -5.06 -13.27 5.45
C GLY A 78 -3.62 -12.72 5.41
N PRO A 79 -2.97 -12.77 4.24
CA PRO A 79 -1.59 -12.30 4.08
C PRO A 79 -1.50 -10.79 4.28
N VAL A 80 -0.71 -10.38 5.28
CA VAL A 80 -0.45 -8.96 5.60
C VAL A 80 0.86 -8.53 4.98
N TYR A 81 0.85 -7.35 4.35
CA TYR A 81 2.05 -6.71 3.84
C TYR A 81 2.09 -5.26 4.31
N TYR A 82 3.10 -4.93 5.09
CA TYR A 82 3.26 -3.61 5.68
C TYR A 82 3.90 -2.66 4.69
N MET A 83 3.27 -1.52 4.41
CA MET A 83 3.92 -0.48 3.63
C MET A 83 5.07 0.14 4.43
N PRO A 84 6.30 0.14 3.92
CA PRO A 84 7.35 0.95 4.51
C PRO A 84 6.96 2.42 4.35
N VAL A 85 6.96 3.20 5.43
CA VAL A 85 6.74 4.64 5.37
C VAL A 85 7.93 5.27 4.64
N ILE A 86 7.75 5.58 3.35
CA ILE A 86 8.72 6.28 2.52
C ILE A 86 8.26 7.73 2.42
N THR A 87 9.11 8.66 2.83
CA THR A 87 8.89 10.08 2.53
C THR A 87 9.17 10.30 1.05
N VAL A 88 8.15 10.61 0.26
CA VAL A 88 8.36 11.18 -1.07
C VAL A 88 8.43 12.70 -0.88
N ILE A 89 9.65 13.23 -0.77
CA ILE A 89 9.88 14.67 -0.85
C ILE A 89 9.80 14.99 -2.35
N ILE A 90 8.70 15.59 -2.78
CA ILE A 90 8.60 16.15 -4.14
C ILE A 90 9.19 17.57 -4.04
N PRO A 91 10.33 17.85 -4.70
CA PRO A 91 10.93 19.18 -4.72
C PRO A 91 10.12 20.17 -5.58
#